data_AF-X1UCI6-F1
#
_entry.id   AF-X1UCI6-F1
#
_cell.length_a   1.000
_cell.length_b   1.000
_cell.length_c   1.000
_cell.angle_alpha   90.00
_cell.angle_beta   90.00
_cell.angle_gamma   90.00
#
_symmetry.space_group_name_H-M   'P 1'
#
loop_
_entity.id
_entity.type
_entity.pdbx_description
1 polymer ?
#
loop_
_entity_poly.entity_id
_entity_poly.type
_entity_poly.pdbx_seq_one_letter_code
_entity_poly.pdbx_strand_id
1 'polypeptide(L)'
;VHFPKPFQKEFKYFWGYRNFVLSDALSELPILEETRAANVVDSKVIISQLKLAKERFDLNICAVIADAGLDSEKVLSFIIKDIKATPLYC
;
A
#
# COMPACT_ATOMS: atom_id res chain seq x y z
N VAL A 1 18.34 41.11 20.21
CA VAL A 1 17.90 40.56 18.91
C VAL A 1 16.45 40.96 18.70
N HIS A 2 16.19 41.86 17.75
CA HIS A 2 14.83 42.31 17.40
C HIS A 2 14.24 41.29 16.42
N PHE A 3 13.15 40.61 16.80
CA PHE A 3 12.41 39.73 15.90
C PHE A 3 11.26 40.54 15.30
N PRO A 4 11.38 41.07 14.07
CA PRO A 4 10.35 41.95 13.50
C PRO A 4 9.01 41.23 13.25
N LYS A 5 8.98 39.89 13.29
CA LYS A 5 7.76 39.07 13.18
C LYS A 5 7.88 37.81 14.06
N PRO A 6 7.60 37.88 15.36
CA PRO A 6 7.55 36.68 16.19
C PRO A 6 6.30 35.85 15.83
N PHE A 7 6.40 34.51 15.90
CA PHE A 7 5.27 33.57 15.75
C PHE A 7 4.65 33.37 14.36
N GLN A 8 5.33 33.70 13.25
CA GLN A 8 4.86 33.23 11.93
C GLN A 8 5.11 31.73 11.79
N LYS A 9 4.01 30.95 11.65
CA LYS A 9 4.11 29.53 11.28
C LYS A 9 4.64 29.44 9.85
N GLU A 10 5.87 28.98 9.68
CA GLU A 10 6.38 28.56 8.38
C GLU A 10 5.73 27.24 7.99
N PHE A 11 4.89 27.27 6.95
CA PHE A 11 4.36 26.05 6.35
C PHE A 11 5.40 25.46 5.41
N LYS A 12 5.95 24.29 5.77
CA LYS A 12 6.82 23.49 4.90
C LYS A 12 5.99 22.35 4.31
N TYR A 13 5.84 22.35 3.00
CA TYR A 13 5.15 21.29 2.28
C TYR A 13 6.16 20.21 1.90
N PHE A 14 5.91 18.98 2.35
CA PHE A 14 6.70 17.83 1.95
C PHE A 14 5.95 17.09 0.86
N TRP A 15 6.62 16.95 -0.29
CA TRP A 15 6.15 16.13 -1.40
C TRP A 15 7.00 14.87 -1.39
N GLY A 16 6.35 13.74 -1.16
CA GLY A 16 6.99 12.43 -1.16
C GLY A 16 6.38 11.51 -2.21
N TYR A 17 7.11 10.48 -2.55
CA TYR A 17 6.60 9.33 -3.27
C TYR A 17 6.64 8.12 -2.35
N ARG A 18 5.74 7.18 -2.59
CA ARG A 18 5.74 5.87 -1.94
C ARG A 18 5.80 4.81 -3.02
N ASN A 19 6.61 3.80 -2.77
CA ASN A 19 6.74 2.68 -3.67
C ASN A 19 6.00 1.48 -3.08
N PHE A 20 5.20 0.82 -3.91
CA PHE A 20 4.39 -0.33 -3.53
C PHE A 20 4.87 -1.53 -4.34
N VAL A 21 5.35 -2.55 -3.65
CA VAL A 21 5.83 -3.79 -4.25
C VAL A 21 4.95 -4.94 -3.79
N LEU A 22 4.40 -5.69 -4.74
CA LEU A 22 3.77 -6.97 -4.50
C LEU A 22 4.77 -8.07 -4.87
N SER A 23 5.14 -8.90 -3.90
CA SER A 23 6.08 -10.00 -4.10
C SER A 23 5.44 -11.34 -3.75
N ASP A 24 5.91 -12.39 -4.39
CA ASP A 24 5.64 -13.76 -3.92
C ASP A 24 6.37 -13.97 -2.58
N ALA A 25 5.63 -14.37 -1.54
CA ALA A 25 6.16 -14.42 -0.18
C ALA A 25 7.19 -15.55 0.04
N LEU A 26 7.20 -16.58 -0.82
CA LEU A 26 8.10 -17.73 -0.66
C LEU A 26 9.42 -17.56 -1.42
N SER A 27 9.34 -17.08 -2.66
CA SER A 27 10.49 -16.86 -3.52
C SER A 27 11.09 -15.45 -3.40
N GLU A 28 10.38 -14.53 -2.72
CA GLU A 28 10.70 -13.11 -2.62
C GLU A 28 10.74 -12.37 -3.97
N LEU A 29 10.28 -13.01 -5.05
CA LEU A 29 10.29 -12.43 -6.38
C LEU A 29 9.22 -11.34 -6.53
N PRO A 30 9.57 -10.15 -7.05
CA PRO A 30 8.60 -9.09 -7.30
C PRO A 30 7.66 -9.49 -8.45
N ILE A 31 6.36 -9.37 -8.21
CA ILE A 31 5.29 -9.62 -9.18
C ILE A 31 4.89 -8.30 -9.84
N LEU A 32 4.69 -7.24 -9.03
CA LEU A 32 4.31 -5.90 -9.47
C LEU A 32 5.01 -4.84 -8.62
N GLU A 33 5.33 -3.71 -9.24
CA GLU A 33 5.89 -2.55 -8.58
C GLU A 33 5.24 -1.28 -9.11
N GLU A 34 4.90 -0.36 -8.21
CA GLU A 34 4.23 0.88 -8.56
C GLU A 34 4.63 2.01 -7.61
N THR A 35 5.15 3.10 -8.17
CA THR A 35 5.42 4.32 -7.42
C THR A 35 4.26 5.31 -7.55
N ARG A 36 3.76 5.81 -6.43
CA ARG A 36 2.69 6.82 -6.37
C ARG A 36 3.09 8.00 -5.50
N ALA A 37 2.43 9.12 -5.70
CA ALA A 37 2.56 10.26 -4.79
C ALA A 37 2.11 9.85 -3.38
N ALA A 38 2.76 10.40 -2.35
CA ALA A 38 2.56 10.00 -0.96
C ALA A 38 1.11 10.20 -0.47
N ASN A 39 0.33 11.09 -1.09
CA ASN A 39 -1.06 11.36 -0.73
C ASN A 39 -2.07 10.36 -1.31
N VAL A 40 -1.64 9.41 -2.15
CA VAL A 40 -2.53 8.35 -2.67
C VAL A 40 -2.82 7.35 -1.56
N VAL A 41 -4.08 6.98 -1.39
CA VAL A 41 -4.52 6.03 -0.35
C VAL A 41 -4.07 4.60 -0.69
N ASP A 42 -3.40 3.93 0.25
CA ASP A 42 -2.71 2.64 0.05
C ASP A 42 -3.66 1.52 -0.35
N SER A 43 -4.85 1.49 0.25
CA SER A 43 -5.89 0.52 -0.08
C SER A 43 -6.31 0.57 -1.55
N LYS A 44 -6.23 1.73 -2.21
CA LYS A 44 -6.51 1.82 -3.65
C LYS A 44 -5.44 1.13 -4.48
N VAL A 45 -4.17 1.27 -4.08
CA VAL A 45 -3.02 0.69 -4.80
C VAL A 45 -3.02 -0.83 -4.64
N ILE A 46 -3.10 -1.33 -3.40
CA ILE A 46 -3.00 -2.77 -3.13
C ILE A 46 -4.16 -3.57 -3.70
N ILE A 47 -5.39 -3.07 -3.60
CA ILE A 47 -6.54 -3.75 -4.22
C ILE A 47 -6.36 -3.84 -5.74
N SER A 48 -5.83 -2.79 -6.37
CA SER A 48 -5.56 -2.79 -7.82
C SER A 48 -4.46 -3.80 -8.17
N GLN A 49 -3.37 -3.84 -7.40
CA GLN A 49 -2.27 -4.78 -7.64
C GLN A 49 -2.70 -6.24 -7.47
N LEU A 50 -3.44 -6.56 -6.41
CA LEU A 50 -3.93 -7.93 -6.18
C LEU A 50 -4.91 -8.39 -7.29
N LYS A 51 -5.77 -7.50 -7.78
CA LYS A 51 -6.62 -7.80 -8.94
C LYS A 51 -5.79 -8.09 -10.18
N LEU A 52 -4.85 -7.20 -10.49
CA LEU A 52 -3.99 -7.35 -11.66
C LEU A 52 -3.14 -8.63 -11.58
N ALA A 53 -2.62 -8.97 -10.41
CA ALA A 53 -1.84 -10.19 -10.20
C ALA A 53 -2.69 -11.45 -10.46
N LYS A 54 -3.92 -11.48 -9.93
CA LYS A 54 -4.87 -12.58 -10.16
C LYS A 54 -5.28 -12.69 -11.62
N GLU A 55 -5.61 -11.57 -12.27
CA GLU A 55 -6.07 -11.54 -13.66
C GLU A 55 -4.96 -11.86 -14.67
N ARG A 56 -3.73 -11.40 -14.42
CA ARG A 56 -2.63 -11.49 -15.39
C ARG A 56 -1.82 -12.77 -15.29
N PHE A 57 -1.65 -13.30 -14.08
CA PHE A 57 -0.74 -14.41 -13.81
C PHE A 57 -1.47 -15.68 -13.32
N ASP A 58 -2.80 -15.62 -13.14
CA ASP A 58 -3.62 -16.72 -12.63
C ASP A 58 -3.05 -17.35 -11.35
N LEU A 59 -2.49 -16.50 -10.47
CA LEU A 59 -1.84 -16.94 -9.25
C LEU A 59 -2.87 -17.49 -8.27
N ASN A 60 -2.59 -18.68 -7.73
CA ASN A 60 -3.35 -19.22 -6.61
C ASN A 60 -2.86 -18.57 -5.30
N ILE A 61 -3.49 -17.46 -4.94
CA ILE A 61 -3.14 -16.70 -3.73
C ILE A 61 -3.79 -17.36 -2.51
N CYS A 62 -3.00 -18.07 -1.71
CA CYS A 62 -3.49 -18.73 -0.48
C CYS A 62 -3.58 -17.76 0.70
N ALA A 63 -2.64 -16.82 0.79
CA ALA A 63 -2.56 -15.85 1.88
C ALA A 63 -1.96 -14.52 1.39
N VAL A 64 -2.28 -13.44 2.10
CA VAL A 64 -1.74 -12.11 1.84
C VAL A 64 -1.20 -11.56 3.15
N ILE A 65 0.05 -11.12 3.14
CA ILE A 65 0.73 -10.50 4.28
C ILE A 65 1.13 -9.07 3.91
N ALA A 66 0.95 -8.14 4.84
CA ALA A 66 1.15 -6.71 4.59
C ALA A 66 1.44 -5.95 5.89
N ASP A 67 1.95 -4.73 5.76
CA ASP A 67 2.15 -3.81 6.88
C ASP A 67 0.81 -3.39 7.52
N ALA A 68 0.85 -3.01 8.80
CA ALA A 68 -0.30 -2.53 9.56
C ALA A 68 -1.03 -1.34 8.91
N GLY A 69 -0.35 -0.52 8.10
CA GLY A 69 -0.98 0.55 7.32
C GLY A 69 -2.03 0.07 6.30
N LEU A 70 -2.04 -1.23 5.98
CA LEU A 70 -3.00 -1.86 5.07
C LEU A 70 -4.12 -2.60 5.80
N ASP A 71 -4.11 -2.62 7.14
CA ASP A 71 -5.14 -3.20 7.98
C ASP A 71 -6.41 -2.32 7.98
N SER A 72 -7.20 -2.46 6.93
CA SER A 72 -8.47 -1.76 6.77
C SER A 72 -9.58 -2.73 6.36
N GLU A 73 -10.80 -2.48 6.85
CA GLU A 73 -11.98 -3.31 6.54
C GLU A 73 -12.14 -3.55 5.03
N LYS A 74 -11.88 -2.52 4.22
CA LYS A 74 -11.99 -2.59 2.77
C LYS A 74 -10.97 -3.56 2.16
N VAL A 75 -9.72 -3.53 2.61
CA VAL A 75 -8.66 -4.41 2.12
C VAL A 75 -8.91 -5.84 2.60
N LEU A 76 -9.22 -6.03 3.88
CA LEU A 76 -9.53 -7.35 4.44
C LEU A 76 -10.75 -7.99 3.77
N SER A 77 -11.83 -7.22 3.58
CA SER A 77 -13.03 -7.70 2.89
C SER A 77 -12.70 -8.15 1.47
N PHE A 78 -11.85 -7.40 0.76
CA PHE A 78 -11.43 -7.76 -0.59
C PHE A 78 -10.59 -9.05 -0.62
N ILE A 79 -9.63 -9.19 0.29
CA ILE A 79 -8.80 -10.40 0.42
C ILE A 79 -9.68 -11.63 0.70
N ILE A 80 -10.61 -11.54 1.66
CA ILE A 80 -11.43 -12.67 2.10
C ILE A 80 -12.52 -13.02 1.07
N LYS A 81 -13.23 -12.02 0.53
CA LYS A 81 -14.43 -12.26 -0.30
C LYS A 81 -14.09 -12.43 -1.77
N ASP A 82 -13.22 -11.59 -2.32
CA ASP A 82 -12.93 -11.55 -3.75
C ASP A 82 -11.72 -12.42 -4.13
N ILE A 83 -10.63 -12.33 -3.35
CA ILE A 83 -9.45 -13.17 -3.58
C ILE A 83 -9.67 -14.58 -3.03
N LYS A 84 -10.37 -14.71 -1.89
CA LYS A 84 -10.55 -15.94 -1.09
C LYS A 84 -9.25 -16.43 -0.45
N ALA A 85 -8.41 -15.48 -0.04
CA ALA A 85 -7.15 -15.74 0.65
C ALA A 85 -7.25 -15.41 2.14
N THR A 86 -6.31 -15.94 2.93
CA THR A 86 -6.18 -15.63 4.35
C THR A 86 -5.33 -14.38 4.57
N PRO A 87 -5.84 -13.32 5.21
CA PRO A 87 -4.99 -12.20 5.62
C PRO A 87 -4.09 -12.62 6.79
N LEU A 88 -2.81 -12.28 6.71
CA LEU A 88 -1.80 -12.50 7.74
C LEU A 88 -1.31 -11.15 8.27
N TYR A 89 -1.04 -11.10 9.57
CA TYR A 89 -0.58 -9.90 10.27
C TYR A 89 0.92 -10.05 10.60
N CYS A 90 1.70 -9.00 10.36
CA CYS A 90 3.10 -8.87 10.79
C CYS A 90 3.22 -8.05 12.07
#